data_AF-A0A817WMB7-F1
#
_entry.id   AF-A0A817WMB7-F1
#
_cell.length_a   1.000
_cell.length_b   1.000
_cell.length_c   1.000
_cell.angle_alpha   90.00
_cell.angle_beta   90.00
_cell.angle_gamma   90.00
#
_symmetry.space_group_name_H-M   'P 1'
#
loop_
_entity.id
_entity.type
_entity.pdbx_description
1 polymer ?
#
loop_
_entity_poly.entity_id
_entity_poly.type
_entity_poly.pdbx_seq_one_letter_code
_entity_poly.pdbx_strand_id
1 'polypeptide(L)'
;MNTIHNNTTVASNNTIDAANWLLHLSVWSLRVVCPLFIFLSPILNWTCIRIFQSRIYARSSSKWYFIFIAIFDTIYVIVTAPLLFLITLEIYILNWNIFLCKSILFFNYLSCQISAGLLACLSIDRLVATSCVSLYRRNCTTDLSKIVCLIVIFVFSIVNSHYLIGYTIDSNGYCSIRHYKWYEAIYSRLNVVYLLSYSIIPFTIIAICNLFIVISVCHNKTNMKKKYEYKKPIILSNTNHEQPITSKDTPKICEKSRKVLKFKKCPIDNNSINRNKHEMFVTIENEKMINNLLESNADWQSHRIDHLSDKLLLNDKEPTISIEILSTSIENKQLTIPLHGERSLLTSHFSISSSSSSPSTNSQKMCVQLQITISLLVISICFIFCTLPNCISTIMIQTYTNDEHVRKFWQAMNYFSIIPLLTTHSVNLVFYYLSSNMFRERCKEYYFKKKT
;
A
#
# COMPACT_ATOMS: atom_id res chain seq x y z
N MET A 1 62.99 13.06 -26.60
CA MET A 1 62.17 12.28 -25.66
C MET A 1 61.36 13.15 -24.67
N ASN A 2 61.14 14.45 -24.92
CA ASN A 2 60.49 15.38 -23.95
C ASN A 2 59.08 15.87 -24.35
N THR A 3 58.42 15.28 -25.35
CA THR A 3 57.12 15.78 -25.87
C THR A 3 55.87 15.07 -25.33
N ILE A 4 56.01 14.08 -24.44
CA ILE A 4 54.86 13.30 -23.93
C ILE A 4 54.24 13.91 -22.66
N HIS A 5 54.92 14.82 -21.97
CA HIS A 5 54.43 15.34 -20.67
C HIS A 5 53.35 16.42 -20.73
N ASN A 6 53.09 17.05 -21.88
CA ASN A 6 52.14 18.17 -21.96
C ASN A 6 50.68 17.76 -22.22
N ASN A 7 50.40 16.52 -22.62
CA ASN A 7 49.04 16.10 -22.97
C ASN A 7 48.21 15.61 -21.76
N THR A 8 48.87 15.17 -20.68
CA THR A 8 48.17 14.67 -19.48
C THR A 8 47.58 15.78 -18.61
N THR A 9 48.18 16.97 -18.62
CA THR A 9 47.70 18.12 -17.84
C THR A 9 46.40 18.71 -18.39
N VAL A 10 46.23 18.75 -19.71
CA VAL A 10 45.02 19.28 -20.36
C VAL A 10 43.80 18.39 -20.12
N ALA A 11 43.97 17.07 -20.19
CA ALA A 11 42.88 16.13 -19.92
C ALA A 11 42.41 16.19 -18.47
N SER A 12 43.33 16.40 -17.52
CA SER A 12 43.00 16.55 -16.10
C SER A 12 42.11 17.76 -15.87
N ASN A 13 42.48 18.96 -16.34
CA ASN A 13 41.73 20.19 -16.09
C ASN A 13 40.26 20.10 -16.57
N ASN A 14 40.00 19.54 -17.75
CA ASN A 14 38.65 19.41 -18.29
C ASN A 14 37.74 18.51 -17.41
N THR A 15 38.29 17.47 -16.79
CA THR A 15 37.50 16.59 -15.90
C THR A 15 37.12 17.27 -14.59
N ILE A 16 37.98 18.16 -14.08
CA ILE A 16 37.74 18.92 -12.85
C ILE A 16 36.58 19.89 -13.06
N ASP A 17 36.60 20.62 -14.17
CA ASP A 17 35.57 21.60 -14.50
C ASP A 17 34.19 20.95 -14.69
N ALA A 18 34.14 19.78 -15.35
CA ALA A 18 32.90 19.03 -15.55
C ALA A 18 32.28 18.56 -14.21
N ALA A 19 33.10 18.04 -13.28
CA ALA A 19 32.63 17.59 -11.97
C ALA A 19 32.09 18.75 -11.11
N ASN A 20 32.79 19.89 -11.13
CA ASN A 20 32.35 21.09 -10.42
C ASN A 20 31.04 21.65 -10.99
N TRP A 21 30.90 21.67 -12.32
CA TRP A 21 29.67 22.10 -12.98
C TRP A 21 28.48 21.20 -12.63
N LEU A 22 28.66 19.87 -12.67
CA LEU A 22 27.64 18.90 -12.27
C LEU A 22 27.22 19.08 -10.81
N LEU A 23 28.17 19.30 -9.91
CA LEU A 23 27.90 19.55 -8.51
C LEU A 23 27.05 20.82 -8.34
N HIS A 24 27.44 21.92 -8.98
CA HIS A 24 26.69 23.17 -8.93
C HIS A 24 25.26 23.02 -9.47
N LEU A 25 25.09 22.33 -10.61
CA LEU A 25 23.78 22.05 -11.20
C LEU A 25 22.90 21.21 -10.26
N SER A 26 23.47 20.19 -9.62
CA SER A 26 22.73 19.33 -8.68
C SER A 26 22.28 20.10 -7.44
N VAL A 27 23.12 20.97 -6.88
CA VAL A 27 22.79 21.85 -5.75
C VAL A 27 21.71 22.86 -6.14
N TRP A 28 21.82 23.46 -7.33
CA TRP A 28 20.80 24.39 -7.84
C TRP A 28 19.44 23.70 -8.03
N SER A 29 19.43 22.47 -8.53
CA SER A 29 18.22 21.66 -8.66
C SER A 29 17.55 21.41 -7.30
N LEU A 30 18.34 21.08 -6.28
CA LEU A 30 17.84 20.91 -4.91
C LEU A 30 17.26 22.20 -4.32
N ARG A 31 17.87 23.36 -4.57
CA ARG A 31 17.36 24.67 -4.12
C ARG A 31 15.94 24.95 -4.63
N VAL A 32 15.64 24.55 -5.86
CA VAL A 32 14.32 24.75 -6.48
C VAL A 32 13.32 23.69 -6.00
N VAL A 33 13.75 22.43 -5.94
CA VAL A 33 12.85 21.29 -5.70
C VAL A 33 12.51 21.08 -4.23
N CYS A 34 13.45 21.31 -3.30
CA CYS A 34 13.21 21.07 -1.87
C CYS A 34 12.05 21.93 -1.30
N PRO A 35 11.96 23.25 -1.56
CA PRO A 35 10.82 24.06 -1.12
C PRO A 35 9.48 23.51 -1.60
N LEU A 36 9.40 23.03 -2.85
CA LEU A 36 8.18 22.43 -3.37
C LEU A 36 7.78 21.18 -2.57
N PHE A 37 8.73 20.32 -2.22
CA PHE A 37 8.45 19.12 -1.42
C PHE A 37 8.03 19.45 0.02
N ILE A 38 8.61 20.48 0.63
CA ILE A 38 8.28 20.92 1.99
C ILE A 38 6.78 21.26 2.10
N PHE A 39 6.20 21.92 1.10
CA PHE A 39 4.78 22.28 1.11
C PHE A 39 3.87 21.21 0.52
N LEU A 40 4.27 20.60 -0.60
CA LEU A 40 3.40 19.70 -1.34
C LEU A 40 3.25 18.34 -0.66
N SER A 41 4.33 17.78 -0.11
CA SER A 41 4.33 16.44 0.47
C SER A 41 3.36 16.28 1.66
N PRO A 42 3.37 17.18 2.67
CA PRO A 42 2.41 17.09 3.77
C PRO A 42 0.95 17.17 3.31
N ILE A 43 0.65 18.01 2.31
CA ILE A 43 -0.71 18.15 1.76
C ILE A 43 -1.16 16.86 1.06
N LEU A 44 -0.30 16.29 0.22
CA LEU A 44 -0.61 15.06 -0.51
C LEU A 44 -0.77 13.86 0.43
N ASN A 45 0.14 13.69 1.38
CA ASN A 45 0.08 12.58 2.34
C ASN A 45 -1.07 12.76 3.35
N TRP A 46 -1.38 13.99 3.77
CA TRP A 46 -2.58 14.27 4.56
C TRP A 46 -3.86 13.86 3.81
N THR A 47 -3.95 14.24 2.53
CA THR A 47 -5.08 13.84 1.67
C THR A 47 -5.16 12.32 1.55
N CYS A 48 -4.03 11.65 1.40
CA CYS A 48 -3.94 10.18 1.38
C CYS A 48 -4.54 9.57 2.67
N ILE A 49 -4.12 10.06 3.85
CA ILE A 49 -4.63 9.63 5.15
C ILE A 49 -6.15 9.81 5.22
N ARG A 50 -6.67 10.97 4.82
CA ARG A 50 -8.12 11.26 4.85
C ARG A 50 -8.92 10.31 3.96
N ILE A 51 -8.40 9.97 2.77
CA ILE A 51 -9.06 9.03 1.86
C ILE A 51 -9.09 7.63 2.47
N PHE A 52 -7.97 7.15 3.01
CA PHE A 52 -7.90 5.83 3.65
C PHE A 52 -8.67 5.74 4.98
N GLN A 53 -8.95 6.88 5.63
CA GLN A 53 -9.85 6.92 6.78
C GLN A 53 -11.33 6.75 6.40
N SER A 54 -11.71 6.89 5.12
CA SER A 54 -13.11 6.76 4.70
C SER A 54 -13.71 5.39 4.99
N ARG A 55 -15.04 5.35 5.14
CA ARG A 55 -15.83 4.16 5.53
C ARG A 55 -15.61 2.94 4.62
N ILE A 56 -15.22 3.16 3.37
CA ILE A 56 -15.03 2.10 2.36
C ILE A 56 -13.77 1.29 2.64
N TYR A 57 -12.70 1.97 3.05
CA TYR A 57 -11.45 1.32 3.43
C TYR A 57 -11.45 0.83 4.87
N ALA A 58 -12.49 1.14 5.66
CA ALA A 58 -12.60 0.72 7.06
C ALA A 58 -12.51 -0.80 7.25
N ARG A 59 -12.91 -1.59 6.24
CA ARG A 59 -12.84 -3.07 6.27
C ARG A 59 -11.56 -3.65 5.67
N SER A 60 -10.70 -2.84 5.07
CA SER A 60 -9.47 -3.34 4.43
C SER A 60 -8.33 -3.41 5.45
N SER A 61 -7.69 -4.57 5.61
CA SER A 61 -6.46 -4.72 6.40
C SER A 61 -5.38 -3.73 5.94
N SER A 62 -5.33 -3.49 4.63
CA SER A 62 -4.31 -2.70 3.98
C SER A 62 -4.36 -1.19 4.28
N LYS A 63 -5.49 -0.71 4.82
CA LYS A 63 -5.69 0.68 5.23
C LYS A 63 -4.58 1.18 6.16
N TRP A 64 -4.21 0.37 7.16
CA TRP A 64 -3.26 0.80 8.18
C TRP A 64 -1.85 0.96 7.63
N TYR A 65 -1.39 0.05 6.76
CA TYR A 65 -0.10 0.20 6.10
C TYR A 65 -0.01 1.51 5.33
N PHE A 66 -1.04 1.86 4.54
CA PHE A 66 -1.03 3.12 3.79
C PHE A 66 -1.04 4.36 4.68
N ILE A 67 -1.78 4.34 5.79
CA ILE A 67 -1.80 5.45 6.75
C ILE A 67 -0.42 5.62 7.39
N PHE A 68 0.19 4.54 7.87
CA PHE A 68 1.52 4.61 8.49
C PHE A 68 2.61 4.99 7.48
N ILE A 69 2.59 4.43 6.27
CA ILE A 69 3.50 4.84 5.18
C ILE A 69 3.37 6.36 4.93
N ALA A 70 2.16 6.88 4.78
CA ALA A 70 1.96 8.32 4.56
C ALA A 70 2.46 9.18 5.72
N ILE A 71 2.30 8.73 6.98
CA ILE A 71 2.84 9.43 8.16
C ILE A 71 4.37 9.47 8.11
N PHE A 72 5.02 8.32 7.93
CA PHE A 72 6.49 8.24 7.93
C PHE A 72 7.11 8.91 6.70
N ASP A 73 6.45 8.85 5.55
CA ASP A 73 6.86 9.62 4.37
C ASP A 73 6.80 11.12 4.61
N THR A 74 5.76 11.61 5.29
CA THR A 74 5.68 13.02 5.69
C THR A 74 6.79 13.39 6.67
N ILE A 75 7.07 12.54 7.67
CA ILE A 75 8.18 12.76 8.62
C ILE A 75 9.51 12.83 7.86
N TYR A 76 9.76 11.87 6.96
CA TYR A 76 10.98 11.82 6.14
C TYR A 76 11.15 13.12 5.34
N VAL A 77 10.13 13.56 4.61
CA VAL A 77 10.23 14.76 3.77
C VAL A 77 10.35 16.04 4.61
N ILE A 78 9.61 16.17 5.71
CA ILE A 78 9.70 17.33 6.62
C ILE A 78 11.06 17.41 7.31
N VAL A 79 11.74 16.29 7.56
CA VAL A 79 13.08 16.29 8.15
C VAL A 79 14.14 16.54 7.07
N THR A 80 14.07 15.81 5.97
CA THR A 80 15.15 15.75 4.96
C THR A 80 15.12 16.93 3.98
N ALA A 81 13.96 17.37 3.51
CA ALA A 81 13.90 18.44 2.51
C ALA A 81 14.34 19.81 3.06
N PRO A 82 13.92 20.26 4.27
CA PRO A 82 14.45 21.48 4.86
C PRO A 82 15.94 21.39 5.15
N LEU A 83 16.41 20.24 5.64
CA LEU A 83 17.83 20.02 5.89
C LEU A 83 18.65 20.20 4.60
N LEU A 84 18.25 19.54 3.51
CA LEU A 84 18.92 19.65 2.22
C LEU A 84 18.87 21.07 1.66
N PHE A 85 17.72 21.74 1.78
CA PHE A 85 17.59 23.13 1.38
C PHE A 85 18.56 24.04 2.15
N LEU A 86 18.64 23.91 3.47
CA LEU A 86 19.58 24.68 4.29
C LEU A 86 21.05 24.38 3.96
N ILE A 87 21.40 23.10 3.73
CA ILE A 87 22.74 22.71 3.26
C ILE A 87 23.06 23.39 1.93
N THR A 88 22.09 23.50 1.01
CA THR A 88 22.33 24.19 -0.26
C THR A 88 22.54 25.70 -0.11
N LEU A 89 22.16 26.29 1.03
CA LEU A 89 22.43 27.68 1.40
C LEU A 89 23.68 27.81 2.29
N GLU A 90 24.46 26.74 2.46
CA GLU A 90 25.62 26.68 3.35
C GLU A 90 25.27 26.90 4.83
N ILE A 91 24.00 26.67 5.21
CA ILE A 91 23.52 26.74 6.59
C ILE A 91 23.48 25.32 7.17
N TYR A 92 24.45 25.00 8.03
CA TYR A 92 24.59 23.68 8.64
C TYR A 92 23.87 23.59 9.99
N ILE A 93 22.53 23.49 9.98
CA ILE A 93 21.71 23.43 11.20
C ILE A 93 22.06 22.24 12.12
N LEU A 94 22.59 21.15 11.56
CA LEU A 94 23.06 19.99 12.32
C LEU A 94 24.17 20.35 13.32
N ASN A 95 24.94 21.40 13.05
CA ASN A 95 26.08 21.82 13.87
C ASN A 95 25.67 22.69 15.06
N TRP A 96 24.42 23.13 15.13
CA TRP A 96 23.98 24.09 16.15
C TRP A 96 23.72 23.45 17.51
N ASN A 97 23.18 22.22 17.52
CA ASN A 97 22.83 21.55 18.76
C ASN A 97 22.96 20.03 18.62
N ILE A 98 23.57 19.40 19.63
CA ILE A 98 23.79 17.95 19.66
C ILE A 98 22.48 17.17 19.60
N PHE A 99 21.41 17.68 20.20
CA PHE A 99 20.08 17.07 20.16
C PHE A 99 19.48 17.12 18.75
N LEU A 100 19.66 18.22 18.02
CA LEU A 100 19.19 18.35 16.64
C LEU A 100 19.96 17.43 15.69
N CYS A 101 21.29 17.42 15.77
CA CYS A 101 22.17 16.49 15.05
C CYS A 101 21.67 15.04 15.18
N LYS A 102 21.50 14.57 16.42
CA LYS A 102 21.03 13.21 16.72
C LYS A 102 19.61 12.94 16.24
N SER A 103 18.67 13.83 16.55
CA SER A 103 17.25 13.62 16.27
C SER A 103 16.96 13.65 14.76
N ILE A 104 17.55 14.60 14.03
CA ILE A 104 17.36 14.71 12.57
C ILE A 104 17.87 13.46 11.87
N LEU A 105 19.08 13.00 12.21
CA LEU A 105 19.64 11.78 11.63
C LEU A 105 18.80 10.55 11.99
N PHE A 106 18.42 10.40 13.26
CA PHE A 106 17.56 9.31 13.72
C PHE A 106 16.24 9.27 12.95
N PHE A 107 15.49 10.38 12.89
CA PHE A 107 14.20 10.41 12.21
C PHE A 107 14.33 10.23 10.69
N ASN A 108 15.39 10.74 10.07
CA ASN A 108 15.64 10.55 8.64
C ASN A 108 15.81 9.05 8.32
N TYR A 109 16.69 8.35 9.03
CA TYR A 109 16.93 6.93 8.80
C TYR A 109 15.75 6.04 9.22
N LEU A 110 15.14 6.35 10.37
CA LEU A 110 13.99 5.62 10.89
C LEU A 110 12.80 5.67 9.94
N SER A 111 12.42 6.87 9.50
CA SER A 111 11.23 7.05 8.66
C SER A 111 11.38 6.35 7.31
N CYS A 112 12.57 6.44 6.71
CA CYS A 112 12.90 5.79 5.46
C CYS A 112 12.80 4.24 5.56
N GLN A 113 13.38 3.64 6.59
CA GLN A 113 13.31 2.18 6.82
C GLN A 113 11.90 1.69 7.14
N ILE A 114 11.14 2.43 7.95
CA ILE A 114 9.76 2.06 8.27
C ILE A 114 8.90 2.08 7.00
N SER A 115 8.98 3.13 6.17
CA SER A 115 8.22 3.19 4.92
C SER A 115 8.54 2.01 3.99
N ALA A 116 9.82 1.68 3.81
CA ALA A 116 10.24 0.54 2.99
C ALA A 116 9.77 -0.81 3.57
N GLY A 117 9.92 -1.01 4.89
CA GLY A 117 9.49 -2.22 5.58
C GLY A 117 7.98 -2.42 5.56
N LEU A 118 7.20 -1.35 5.73
CA LEU A 118 5.73 -1.40 5.63
C LEU A 118 5.27 -1.69 4.20
N LEU A 119 5.99 -1.19 3.18
CA LEU A 119 5.71 -1.52 1.78
C LEU A 119 5.95 -3.01 1.51
N ALA A 120 7.02 -3.59 2.07
CA ALA A 120 7.26 -5.03 2.00
C ALA A 120 6.17 -5.84 2.71
N CYS A 121 5.75 -5.43 3.91
CA CYS A 121 4.65 -6.07 4.64
C CYS A 121 3.32 -5.99 3.86
N LEU A 122 3.05 -4.86 3.22
CA LEU A 122 1.88 -4.69 2.35
C LEU A 122 1.92 -5.66 1.15
N SER A 123 3.08 -5.87 0.53
CA SER A 123 3.24 -6.86 -0.54
C SER A 123 3.00 -8.28 -0.06
N ILE A 124 3.41 -8.62 1.16
CA ILE A 124 3.11 -9.93 1.78
C ILE A 124 1.60 -10.06 2.05
N ASP A 125 0.95 -9.07 2.67
CA ASP A 125 -0.51 -9.05 2.89
C ASP A 125 -1.29 -9.30 1.59
N ARG A 126 -0.79 -8.72 0.49
CA ARG A 126 -1.38 -8.85 -0.86
C ARG A 126 -1.11 -10.21 -1.50
N LEU A 127 0.08 -10.76 -1.32
CA LEU A 127 0.37 -12.13 -1.72
C LEU A 127 -0.59 -13.11 -1.02
N VAL A 128 -0.73 -13.00 0.30
CA VAL A 128 -1.64 -13.86 1.08
C VAL A 128 -3.09 -13.70 0.62
N ALA A 129 -3.53 -12.47 0.37
CA ALA A 129 -4.88 -12.18 -0.12
C ALA A 129 -5.18 -12.80 -1.49
N THR A 130 -4.20 -12.86 -2.38
CA THR A 130 -4.38 -13.34 -3.76
C THR A 130 -4.13 -14.83 -3.93
N SER A 131 -3.17 -15.40 -3.18
CA SER A 131 -2.81 -16.82 -3.29
C SER A 131 -3.60 -17.71 -2.35
N CYS A 132 -4.01 -17.22 -1.19
CA CYS A 132 -4.61 -18.03 -0.13
C CYS A 132 -5.92 -17.40 0.40
N VAL A 133 -6.94 -17.30 -0.46
CA VAL A 133 -8.22 -16.65 -0.11
C VAL A 133 -8.87 -17.23 1.15
N SER A 134 -8.79 -18.56 1.36
CA SER A 134 -9.31 -19.23 2.55
C SER A 134 -8.60 -18.79 3.82
N LEU A 135 -7.26 -18.76 3.80
CA LEU A 135 -6.43 -18.35 4.93
C LEU A 135 -6.59 -16.86 5.23
N TYR A 136 -6.62 -16.03 4.18
CA TYR A 136 -6.80 -14.59 4.31
C TYR A 136 -8.11 -14.24 5.02
N ARG A 137 -9.22 -14.92 4.67
CA ARG A 137 -10.52 -14.68 5.30
C ARG A 137 -10.54 -15.01 6.80
N ARG A 138 -9.71 -15.97 7.25
CA ARG A 138 -9.65 -16.40 8.65
C ARG A 138 -8.68 -15.55 9.48
N ASN A 139 -7.54 -15.18 8.90
CA ASN A 139 -6.41 -14.65 9.67
C ASN A 139 -6.17 -13.15 9.47
N CYS A 140 -6.53 -12.57 8.33
CA CYS A 140 -6.22 -11.17 8.03
C CYS A 140 -7.32 -10.24 8.55
N THR A 141 -7.23 -9.88 9.83
CA THR A 141 -8.08 -8.84 10.45
C THR A 141 -7.42 -7.47 10.37
N THR A 142 -8.23 -6.42 10.48
CA THR A 142 -7.72 -5.03 10.53
C THR A 142 -6.89 -4.74 11.78
N ASP A 143 -7.09 -5.50 12.85
CA ASP A 143 -6.32 -5.31 14.09
C ASP A 143 -4.96 -6.00 13.99
N LEU A 144 -4.89 -7.15 13.31
CA LEU A 144 -3.61 -7.79 13.01
C LEU A 144 -2.71 -6.85 12.19
N SER A 145 -3.23 -6.17 11.16
CA SER A 145 -2.40 -5.26 10.38
C SER A 145 -1.90 -4.05 11.17
N LYS A 146 -2.67 -3.53 12.14
CA LYS A 146 -2.18 -2.51 13.08
C LYS A 146 -1.04 -3.04 13.93
N ILE A 147 -1.20 -4.23 14.51
CA ILE A 147 -0.18 -4.86 15.35
C ILE A 147 1.10 -5.06 14.55
N VAL A 148 1.01 -5.58 13.31
CA VAL A 148 2.16 -5.73 12.41
C VAL A 148 2.84 -4.38 12.17
N CYS A 149 2.09 -3.31 11.87
CA CYS A 149 2.67 -1.98 11.68
C CYS A 149 3.42 -1.50 12.93
N LEU A 150 2.83 -1.65 14.13
CA LEU A 150 3.46 -1.25 15.39
C LEU A 150 4.73 -2.05 15.69
N ILE A 151 4.73 -3.36 15.42
CA ILE A 151 5.92 -4.21 15.57
C ILE A 151 7.03 -3.73 14.62
N VAL A 152 6.71 -3.47 13.35
CA VAL A 152 7.67 -2.96 12.36
C VAL A 152 8.28 -1.62 12.82
N ILE A 153 7.44 -0.69 13.28
CA ILE A 153 7.89 0.61 13.82
C ILE A 153 8.81 0.41 15.03
N PHE A 154 8.44 -0.47 15.96
CA PHE A 154 9.22 -0.75 17.16
C PHE A 154 10.59 -1.38 16.84
N VAL A 155 10.61 -2.40 15.98
CA VAL A 155 11.85 -3.08 15.56
C VAL A 155 12.79 -2.11 14.87
N PHE A 156 12.31 -1.31 13.90
CA PHE A 156 13.16 -0.33 13.24
C PHE A 156 13.58 0.81 14.18
N SER A 157 12.75 1.19 15.18
CA SER A 157 13.16 2.17 16.19
C SER A 157 14.35 1.67 17.02
N ILE A 158 14.34 0.39 17.41
CA ILE A 158 15.48 -0.23 18.11
C ILE A 158 16.71 -0.25 17.22
N VAL A 159 16.58 -0.72 15.97
CA VAL A 159 17.70 -0.81 15.02
C VAL A 159 18.33 0.56 14.79
N ASN A 160 17.54 1.63 14.66
CA ASN A 160 18.04 2.98 14.40
C ASN A 160 18.46 3.75 15.66
N SER A 161 18.21 3.22 16.87
CA SER A 161 18.55 3.92 18.12
C SER A 161 20.05 4.24 18.24
N HIS A 162 20.91 3.50 17.55
CA HIS A 162 22.36 3.75 17.50
C HIS A 162 22.72 5.15 16.97
N TYR A 163 21.91 5.75 16.07
CA TYR A 163 22.13 7.12 15.58
C TYR A 163 22.05 8.17 16.70
N LEU A 164 21.24 7.92 17.74
CA LEU A 164 21.13 8.80 18.91
C LEU A 164 22.35 8.73 19.82
N ILE A 165 23.10 7.62 19.79
CA ILE A 165 24.27 7.39 20.64
C ILE A 165 25.55 7.79 19.90
N GLY A 166 25.67 7.43 18.63
CA GLY A 166 26.90 7.51 17.85
C GLY A 166 27.32 8.90 17.41
N TYR A 167 26.37 9.84 17.27
CA TYR A 167 26.66 11.17 16.76
C TYR A 167 26.97 12.17 17.87
N THR A 168 27.94 13.05 17.64
CA THR A 168 28.33 14.12 18.55
C THR A 168 28.75 15.36 17.76
N ILE A 169 28.99 16.46 18.45
CA ILE A 169 29.59 17.66 17.85
C ILE A 169 31.09 17.58 18.14
N ASP A 170 31.91 17.60 17.09
CA ASP A 170 33.37 17.59 17.24
C ASP A 170 33.92 18.93 17.71
N SER A 171 35.24 19.00 17.93
CA SER A 171 35.92 20.23 18.34
C SER A 171 35.81 21.38 17.33
N ASN A 172 35.52 21.06 16.07
CA ASN A 172 35.35 22.02 14.99
C ASN A 172 33.89 22.46 14.85
N GLY A 173 33.00 21.96 15.70
CA GLY A 173 31.57 22.26 15.68
C GLY A 173 30.77 21.45 14.66
N TYR A 174 31.35 20.46 13.98
CA TYR A 174 30.63 19.64 13.01
C TYR A 174 29.92 18.47 13.69
N CYS A 175 28.68 18.21 13.28
CA CYS A 175 27.94 16.99 13.61
C CYS A 175 28.59 15.80 12.91
N SER A 176 29.40 15.04 13.66
CA SER A 176 30.17 13.91 13.14
C SER A 176 30.00 12.68 14.03
N ILE A 177 30.40 11.54 13.50
CA ILE A 177 30.38 10.27 14.25
C ILE A 177 31.48 10.33 15.30
N ARG A 178 31.16 9.94 16.53
CA ARG A 178 32.13 9.89 17.61
C ARG A 178 33.23 8.88 17.29
N HIS A 179 34.46 9.36 17.11
CA HIS A 179 35.65 8.57 16.77
C HIS A 179 36.15 7.72 17.95
N TYR A 180 35.33 6.80 18.44
CA TYR A 180 35.84 5.70 19.22
C TYR A 180 36.34 4.61 18.28
N LYS A 181 37.59 4.14 18.45
CA LYS A 181 38.16 3.06 17.64
C LYS A 181 37.24 1.84 17.53
N TRP A 182 36.55 1.48 18.61
CA TRP A 182 35.59 0.38 18.62
C TRP A 182 34.29 0.70 17.85
N TYR A 183 33.86 1.96 17.87
CA TYR A 183 32.64 2.39 17.20
C TYR A 183 32.83 2.47 15.68
N GLU A 184 34.00 2.88 15.20
CA GLU A 184 34.30 2.98 13.76
C GLU A 184 34.18 1.62 13.04
N ALA A 185 34.75 0.56 13.64
CA ALA A 185 34.65 -0.79 13.11
C ALA A 185 33.20 -1.32 13.09
N ILE A 186 32.40 -0.99 14.11
CA ILE A 186 30.99 -1.35 14.18
C ILE A 186 30.16 -0.51 13.20
N TYR A 187 30.47 0.78 13.05
CA TYR A 187 29.74 1.72 12.22
C TYR A 187 29.78 1.35 10.74
N SER A 188 30.95 0.93 10.23
CA SER A 188 31.07 0.39 8.88
C SER A 188 30.10 -0.78 8.64
N ARG A 189 29.96 -1.68 9.63
CA ARG A 189 29.00 -2.80 9.57
C ARG A 189 27.56 -2.32 9.67
N LEU A 190 27.28 -1.30 10.49
CA LEU A 190 25.94 -0.73 10.63
C LEU A 190 25.46 -0.03 9.34
N ASN A 191 26.35 0.60 8.57
CA ASN A 191 25.99 1.13 7.25
C ASN A 191 25.57 0.02 6.27
N VAL A 192 26.23 -1.13 6.33
CA VAL A 192 25.82 -2.31 5.53
C VAL A 192 24.45 -2.81 5.99
N VAL A 193 24.22 -2.90 7.31
CA VAL A 193 22.91 -3.26 7.87
C VAL A 193 21.84 -2.27 7.41
N TYR A 194 22.13 -0.97 7.43
CA TYR A 194 21.24 0.08 6.93
C TYR A 194 20.90 -0.14 5.46
N LEU A 195 21.90 -0.32 4.59
CA LEU A 195 21.70 -0.55 3.17
C LEU A 195 20.86 -1.81 2.91
N LEU A 196 21.15 -2.89 3.66
CA LEU A 196 20.41 -4.14 3.56
C LEU A 196 18.96 -3.98 4.01
N SER A 197 18.71 -3.36 5.17
CA SER A 197 17.39 -3.23 5.76
C SER A 197 16.51 -2.21 5.04
N TYR A 198 17.11 -1.14 4.50
CA TYR A 198 16.40 -0.09 3.78
C TYR A 198 16.09 -0.48 2.33
N SER A 199 17.07 -1.04 1.63
CA SER A 199 16.96 -1.23 0.18
C SER A 199 16.82 -2.72 -0.19
N ILE A 200 17.84 -3.52 0.09
CA ILE A 200 17.97 -4.86 -0.49
C ILE A 200 16.87 -5.80 0.02
N ILE A 201 16.68 -5.90 1.33
CA ILE A 201 15.70 -6.82 1.93
C ILE A 201 14.25 -6.45 1.53
N PRO A 202 13.79 -5.20 1.70
CA PRO A 202 12.44 -4.81 1.25
C PRO A 202 12.25 -5.04 -0.24
N PHE A 203 13.24 -4.69 -1.07
CA PHE A 203 13.20 -4.91 -2.51
C PHE A 203 13.03 -6.38 -2.87
N THR A 204 13.85 -7.27 -2.30
CA THR A 204 13.76 -8.71 -2.56
C THR A 204 12.40 -9.27 -2.16
N ILE A 205 11.88 -8.89 -0.99
CA ILE A 205 10.55 -9.30 -0.53
C ILE A 205 9.47 -8.82 -1.51
N ILE A 206 9.49 -7.54 -1.88
CA ILE A 206 8.51 -6.95 -2.79
C ILE A 206 8.56 -7.63 -4.16
N ALA A 207 9.76 -7.84 -4.71
CA ALA A 207 9.96 -8.48 -6.01
C ALA A 207 9.44 -9.93 -6.02
N ILE A 208 9.79 -10.71 -5.00
CA ILE A 208 9.33 -12.10 -4.86
C ILE A 208 7.80 -12.13 -4.71
N CYS A 209 7.22 -11.30 -3.83
CA CYS A 209 5.78 -11.25 -3.64
C CYS A 209 5.04 -10.88 -4.93
N ASN A 210 5.50 -9.85 -5.63
CA ASN A 210 4.90 -9.42 -6.90
C ASN A 210 4.99 -10.50 -7.98
N LEU A 211 6.12 -11.22 -8.06
CA LEU A 211 6.29 -12.34 -8.98
C LEU A 211 5.25 -13.44 -8.69
N PHE A 212 5.09 -13.85 -7.44
CA PHE A 212 4.10 -14.85 -7.05
C PHE A 212 2.67 -14.39 -7.27
N ILE A 213 2.35 -13.11 -7.03
CA ILE A 213 1.02 -12.58 -7.34
C ILE A 213 0.73 -12.68 -8.84
N VAL A 214 1.68 -12.29 -9.70
CA VAL A 214 1.52 -12.41 -11.17
C VAL A 214 1.32 -13.86 -11.58
N ILE A 215 2.12 -14.78 -11.06
CA ILE A 215 1.98 -16.22 -11.34
C ILE A 215 0.60 -16.73 -10.89
N SER A 216 0.16 -16.39 -9.69
CA SER A 216 -1.15 -16.76 -9.13
C SER A 216 -2.30 -16.27 -10.02
N VAL A 217 -2.24 -15.00 -10.45
CA VAL A 217 -3.26 -14.40 -11.31
C VAL A 217 -3.28 -15.04 -12.70
N CYS A 218 -2.11 -15.30 -13.29
CA CYS A 218 -2.00 -15.99 -14.58
C CYS A 218 -2.56 -17.42 -14.51
N HIS A 219 -2.21 -18.16 -13.45
CA HIS A 219 -2.71 -19.52 -13.22
C HIS A 219 -4.23 -19.57 -12.99
N ASN A 220 -4.79 -18.61 -12.25
CA ASN A 220 -6.23 -18.52 -12.06
C ASN A 220 -6.96 -18.20 -13.37
N LYS A 221 -6.39 -17.35 -14.22
CA LYS A 221 -6.97 -17.02 -15.53
C LYS A 221 -7.02 -18.23 -16.46
N THR A 222 -5.99 -19.08 -16.48
CA THR A 222 -5.99 -20.30 -17.31
C THR A 222 -6.99 -21.32 -16.81
N ASN A 223 -7.12 -21.51 -15.49
CA ASN A 223 -8.10 -22.42 -14.91
C ASN A 223 -9.55 -21.96 -15.15
N MET A 224 -9.81 -20.65 -15.12
CA MET A 224 -11.13 -20.14 -15.47
C MET A 224 -11.47 -20.38 -16.94
N LYS A 225 -10.52 -20.15 -17.87
CA LYS A 225 -10.75 -20.44 -19.30
C LYS A 225 -11.14 -21.90 -19.55
N LYS A 226 -10.42 -22.85 -18.93
CA LYS A 226 -10.73 -24.28 -19.04
C LYS A 226 -12.15 -24.61 -18.54
N LYS A 227 -12.58 -23.99 -17.43
CA LYS A 227 -13.94 -24.18 -16.89
C LYS A 227 -15.03 -23.60 -17.79
N TYR A 228 -14.78 -22.49 -18.49
CA TYR A 228 -15.74 -21.92 -19.44
C TYR A 228 -15.80 -22.70 -20.76
N GLU A 229 -14.67 -23.22 -21.25
CA GLU A 229 -14.64 -24.03 -22.47
C GLU A 229 -15.39 -25.36 -22.28
N TYR A 230 -15.22 -26.03 -21.14
CA TYR A 230 -15.97 -27.27 -20.83
C TYR A 230 -17.49 -27.04 -20.73
N LYS A 231 -17.91 -25.82 -20.37
CA LYS A 231 -19.33 -25.48 -20.16
C LYS A 231 -20.00 -24.88 -21.38
N LYS A 232 -19.32 -24.78 -22.53
CA LYS A 232 -19.97 -24.40 -23.79
C LYS A 232 -20.90 -25.56 -24.16
N PRO A 233 -22.23 -25.43 -24.00
CA PRO A 233 -23.13 -26.52 -24.30
C PRO A 233 -22.88 -26.90 -25.75
N ILE A 234 -22.79 -28.22 -26.00
CA ILE A 234 -22.90 -28.77 -27.33
C ILE A 234 -24.31 -28.39 -27.78
N ILE A 235 -24.46 -27.19 -28.34
CA ILE A 235 -25.58 -26.87 -29.20
C ILE A 235 -25.31 -27.76 -30.41
N LEU A 236 -25.79 -29.00 -30.29
CA LEU A 236 -25.95 -29.89 -31.42
C LEU A 236 -26.75 -29.04 -32.40
N SER A 237 -26.07 -28.62 -33.47
CA SER A 237 -26.74 -28.08 -34.63
C SER A 237 -27.67 -29.19 -35.09
N ASN A 238 -28.93 -29.10 -34.68
CA ASN A 238 -30.00 -29.90 -35.25
C ASN A 238 -30.21 -29.31 -36.65
N THR A 239 -29.29 -29.66 -37.55
CA THR A 239 -29.42 -29.46 -38.98
C THR A 239 -30.52 -30.41 -39.41
N ASN A 240 -31.76 -29.94 -39.31
CA ASN A 240 -32.89 -30.61 -39.91
C ASN A 240 -32.62 -30.73 -41.41
N HIS A 241 -32.76 -31.96 -41.89
CA HIS A 241 -32.94 -32.34 -43.29
C HIS A 241 -33.76 -31.30 -44.06
N GLU A 242 -33.13 -30.57 -44.98
CA GLU A 242 -33.82 -30.06 -46.17
C GLU A 242 -33.90 -31.20 -47.19
N GLN A 243 -35.14 -31.53 -47.57
CA GLN A 243 -35.46 -32.38 -48.71
C GLN A 243 -35.07 -31.71 -50.04
N PRO A 244 -34.81 -32.47 -51.11
CA PRO A 244 -34.55 -31.93 -52.43
C PRO A 244 -35.88 -31.58 -53.12
N ILE A 245 -36.13 -30.28 -53.38
CA ILE A 245 -37.10 -29.87 -54.39
C ILE A 245 -36.35 -29.20 -55.53
N THR A 246 -36.42 -29.87 -56.68
CA THR A 246 -36.01 -29.39 -57.99
C THR A 246 -36.88 -28.25 -58.47
N SER A 247 -36.29 -27.08 -58.76
CA SER A 247 -36.74 -26.24 -59.86
C SER A 247 -35.66 -25.24 -60.26
N LYS A 248 -35.38 -25.23 -61.56
CA LYS A 248 -34.58 -24.25 -62.28
C LYS A 248 -35.10 -22.84 -61.97
N ASP A 249 -34.20 -21.93 -61.62
CA ASP A 249 -33.98 -20.65 -62.33
C ASP A 249 -33.04 -19.74 -61.52
N THR A 250 -31.92 -19.40 -62.16
CA THR A 250 -31.01 -18.31 -61.81
C THR A 250 -31.74 -16.96 -61.85
N PRO A 251 -31.42 -16.00 -60.96
CA PRO A 251 -30.27 -15.14 -61.24
C PRO A 251 -29.40 -14.73 -60.04
N LYS A 252 -28.14 -14.44 -60.39
CA LYS A 252 -27.09 -13.68 -59.68
C LYS A 252 -27.63 -12.71 -58.62
N ILE A 253 -27.04 -12.65 -57.42
CA ILE A 253 -26.62 -11.41 -56.69
C ILE A 253 -25.77 -11.78 -55.44
N CYS A 254 -24.62 -11.11 -55.32
CA CYS A 254 -23.80 -10.77 -54.14
C CYS A 254 -22.95 -11.83 -53.39
N GLU A 255 -21.68 -11.82 -53.77
CA GLU A 255 -20.49 -12.14 -52.99
C GLU A 255 -20.39 -11.29 -51.70
N LYS A 256 -20.74 -11.85 -50.53
CA LYS A 256 -20.27 -11.34 -49.23
C LYS A 256 -20.52 -12.34 -48.10
N SER A 257 -19.52 -13.16 -47.77
CA SER A 257 -19.33 -13.69 -46.40
C SER A 257 -17.99 -14.41 -46.26
N ARG A 258 -16.94 -13.63 -46.00
CA ARG A 258 -15.73 -14.10 -45.31
C ARG A 258 -15.31 -13.02 -44.32
N LYS A 259 -14.99 -13.46 -43.10
CA LYS A 259 -14.48 -12.72 -41.91
C LYS A 259 -15.53 -12.38 -40.84
N VAL A 260 -15.93 -13.41 -40.09
CA VAL A 260 -16.42 -13.27 -38.71
C VAL A 260 -15.45 -14.01 -37.80
N LEU A 261 -14.57 -13.27 -37.11
CA LEU A 261 -14.24 -13.46 -35.69
C LEU A 261 -13.39 -12.25 -35.24
N LYS A 262 -14.04 -11.11 -35.03
CA LYS A 262 -13.43 -9.99 -34.28
C LYS A 262 -13.85 -10.14 -32.82
N PHE A 263 -12.87 -10.26 -31.94
CA PHE A 263 -13.06 -10.19 -30.50
C PHE A 263 -13.79 -8.88 -30.13
N LYS A 264 -14.93 -9.01 -29.44
CA LYS A 264 -15.71 -7.90 -28.91
C LYS A 264 -14.93 -7.29 -27.74
N LYS A 265 -14.33 -6.12 -27.98
CA LYS A 265 -13.77 -5.25 -26.93
C LYS A 265 -14.92 -4.84 -26.01
N CYS A 266 -14.76 -4.96 -24.69
CA CYS A 266 -15.75 -4.47 -23.73
C CYS A 266 -15.97 -2.96 -23.95
N PRO A 267 -17.19 -2.50 -24.29
CA PRO A 267 -17.49 -1.09 -24.20
C PRO A 267 -17.66 -0.73 -22.72
N ILE A 268 -16.94 0.30 -22.29
CA ILE A 268 -17.28 1.05 -21.09
C ILE A 268 -18.37 2.02 -21.55
N ASP A 269 -19.63 1.65 -21.31
CA ASP A 269 -20.76 2.55 -21.54
C ASP A 269 -20.74 3.66 -20.48
N ASN A 270 -20.41 4.87 -20.94
CA ASN A 270 -20.77 6.12 -20.28
C ASN A 270 -21.96 6.70 -21.05
N ASN A 271 -23.19 6.40 -20.62
CA ASN A 271 -24.28 7.38 -20.46
C ASN A 271 -25.64 6.74 -20.19
N SER A 272 -26.45 7.50 -19.44
CA SER A 272 -27.89 7.40 -19.21
C SER A 272 -28.37 6.42 -18.13
N ILE A 273 -28.57 6.92 -16.91
CA ILE A 273 -29.71 6.53 -16.08
C ILE A 273 -30.26 7.77 -15.37
N ASN A 274 -31.30 8.35 -15.98
CA ASN A 274 -32.35 9.06 -15.26
C ASN A 274 -33.31 7.97 -14.75
N ARG A 275 -33.49 7.83 -13.43
CA ARG A 275 -34.46 6.89 -12.83
C ARG A 275 -35.31 7.63 -11.81
N ASN A 276 -36.54 7.91 -12.22
CA ASN A 276 -37.64 8.19 -11.31
C ASN A 276 -37.87 6.97 -10.41
N LYS A 277 -37.95 7.20 -9.10
CA LYS A 277 -38.37 6.21 -8.10
C LYS A 277 -39.87 5.96 -8.25
N HIS A 278 -40.25 4.72 -8.50
CA HIS A 278 -41.55 4.20 -8.06
C HIS A 278 -41.28 3.24 -6.90
N GLU A 279 -41.79 3.60 -5.72
CA GLU A 279 -41.87 2.71 -4.57
C GLU A 279 -43.13 1.86 -4.73
N MET A 280 -42.95 0.54 -4.73
CA MET A 280 -44.04 -0.44 -4.71
C MET A 280 -44.01 -1.10 -3.33
N PHE A 281 -45.00 -0.79 -2.50
CA PHE A 281 -45.20 -1.46 -1.21
C PHE A 281 -45.96 -2.77 -1.47
N VAL A 282 -45.41 -3.87 -0.98
CA VAL A 282 -46.10 -5.16 -0.90
C VAL A 282 -46.41 -5.39 0.58
N THR A 283 -47.68 -5.30 0.93
CA THR A 283 -48.21 -5.74 2.22
C THR A 283 -48.41 -7.25 2.17
N ILE A 284 -47.77 -7.98 3.09
CA ILE A 284 -47.98 -9.43 3.26
C ILE A 284 -48.77 -9.61 4.55
N GLU A 285 -50.05 -9.96 4.42
CA GLU A 285 -50.91 -10.42 5.51
C GLU A 285 -50.83 -11.94 5.59
N ASN A 286 -49.87 -12.49 6.34
CA ASN A 286 -49.97 -13.90 6.73
C ASN A 286 -49.28 -14.18 8.06
N GLU A 287 -50.03 -13.97 9.14
CA GLU A 287 -49.61 -14.16 10.54
C GLU A 287 -49.14 -15.60 10.83
N LYS A 288 -49.65 -16.58 10.09
CA LYS A 288 -49.29 -18.00 10.21
C LYS A 288 -47.85 -18.30 9.79
N MET A 289 -47.30 -17.51 8.85
CA MET A 289 -45.92 -17.69 8.38
C MET A 289 -44.90 -17.12 9.37
N ILE A 290 -45.27 -16.06 10.10
CA ILE A 290 -44.42 -15.42 11.12
C ILE A 290 -44.28 -16.34 12.34
N ASN A 291 -45.36 -17.00 12.76
CA ASN A 291 -45.32 -17.92 13.91
C ASN A 291 -44.46 -19.16 13.63
N ASN A 292 -44.54 -19.73 12.42
CA ASN A 292 -43.68 -20.85 12.02
C ASN A 292 -42.19 -20.47 11.96
N LEU A 293 -41.87 -19.21 11.64
CA LEU A 293 -40.50 -18.70 11.62
C LEU A 293 -39.95 -18.46 13.03
N LEU A 294 -40.80 -18.00 13.96
CA LEU A 294 -40.45 -17.82 15.37
C LEU A 294 -40.21 -19.16 16.08
N GLU A 295 -41.03 -20.19 15.81
CA GLU A 295 -40.81 -21.53 16.37
C GLU A 295 -39.51 -22.17 15.86
N SER A 296 -39.16 -22.00 14.57
CA SER A 296 -37.92 -22.57 14.03
C SER A 296 -36.64 -21.93 14.60
N ASN A 297 -36.72 -20.69 15.10
CA ASN A 297 -35.58 -20.01 15.73
C ASN A 297 -35.42 -20.36 17.21
N ALA A 298 -36.49 -20.79 17.89
CA ALA A 298 -36.43 -21.25 19.28
C ALA A 298 -35.71 -22.61 19.38
N ASP A 299 -35.96 -23.52 18.44
CA ASP A 299 -35.29 -24.82 18.33
C ASP A 299 -33.79 -24.69 18.04
N TRP A 300 -33.40 -23.66 17.27
CA TRP A 300 -32.00 -23.42 16.94
C TRP A 300 -31.18 -22.88 18.11
N GLN A 301 -31.82 -22.25 19.10
CA GLN A 301 -31.14 -21.75 20.31
C GLN A 301 -31.01 -22.82 21.40
N SER A 302 -31.95 -23.75 21.55
CA SER A 302 -31.82 -24.83 22.54
C SER A 302 -30.64 -25.75 22.24
N HIS A 303 -30.44 -26.11 20.96
CA HIS A 303 -29.33 -26.96 20.52
C HIS A 303 -27.93 -26.35 20.72
N ARG A 304 -27.83 -25.02 20.89
CA ARG A 304 -26.55 -24.32 21.09
C ARG A 304 -26.14 -24.25 22.56
N ILE A 305 -27.12 -24.34 23.48
CA ILE A 305 -26.86 -24.32 24.93
C ILE A 305 -26.34 -25.69 25.38
N ASP A 306 -26.84 -26.79 24.81
CA ASP A 306 -26.37 -28.14 25.15
C ASP A 306 -24.92 -28.38 24.71
N HIS A 307 -24.51 -27.84 23.55
CA HIS A 307 -23.14 -28.00 23.05
C HIS A 307 -22.08 -27.17 23.84
N LEU A 308 -22.53 -26.21 24.67
CA LEU A 308 -21.65 -25.40 25.53
C LEU A 308 -21.51 -25.99 26.94
N SER A 309 -22.49 -26.77 27.41
CA SER A 309 -22.43 -27.48 28.69
C SER A 309 -21.41 -28.64 28.66
N ASP A 310 -21.35 -29.38 27.54
CA ASP A 310 -20.43 -30.53 27.39
C ASP A 310 -18.94 -30.15 27.25
N LYS A 311 -18.63 -28.88 27.02
CA LYS A 311 -17.23 -28.40 26.91
C LYS A 311 -16.65 -27.83 28.20
N LEU A 312 -17.43 -27.74 29.28
CA LEU A 312 -16.98 -27.23 30.58
C LEU A 312 -16.67 -28.32 31.62
N LEU A 313 -16.82 -29.60 31.27
CA LEU A 313 -16.63 -30.73 32.20
C LEU A 313 -15.31 -31.53 32.05
N LEU A 314 -14.36 -31.06 31.25
CA LEU A 314 -13.07 -31.73 31.08
C LEU A 314 -11.92 -30.72 31.09
N ASN A 315 -11.50 -30.32 32.29
CA ASN A 315 -10.13 -29.90 32.59
C ASN A 315 -9.94 -29.76 34.10
N ASP A 316 -9.81 -30.90 34.79
CA ASP A 316 -9.13 -30.96 36.07
C ASP A 316 -7.63 -30.86 35.83
N LYS A 317 -7.05 -29.70 36.16
CA LYS A 317 -5.67 -29.52 36.62
C LYS A 317 -5.51 -28.09 37.13
N GLU A 318 -5.42 -27.97 38.45
CA GLU A 318 -5.01 -26.78 39.18
C GLU A 318 -3.67 -26.22 38.64
N PRO A 319 -3.46 -24.89 38.72
CA PRO A 319 -2.85 -24.36 39.94
C PRO A 319 -3.54 -23.11 40.51
N THR A 320 -3.58 -23.09 41.83
CA THR A 320 -3.74 -21.96 42.76
C THR A 320 -3.20 -20.63 42.24
N ILE A 321 -4.09 -19.65 42.07
CA ILE A 321 -3.80 -18.21 42.15
C ILE A 321 -4.91 -17.57 42.99
N SER A 322 -4.50 -17.01 44.13
CA SER A 322 -5.31 -16.29 45.10
C SER A 322 -5.96 -15.06 44.46
N ILE A 323 -7.29 -14.99 44.48
CA ILE A 323 -8.04 -13.77 44.15
C ILE A 323 -8.62 -13.21 45.45
N GLU A 324 -8.13 -12.02 45.78
CA GLU A 324 -8.54 -11.18 46.88
C GLU A 324 -9.99 -10.71 46.66
N ILE A 325 -10.85 -11.04 47.61
CA ILE A 325 -12.25 -10.63 47.67
C ILE A 325 -12.29 -9.18 48.12
N LEU A 326 -12.69 -8.26 47.23
CA LEU A 326 -13.12 -6.92 47.63
C LEU A 326 -14.65 -6.82 47.47
N SER A 327 -15.33 -7.07 48.59
CA SER A 327 -16.73 -6.76 48.80
C SER A 327 -16.89 -5.27 49.13
N THR A 328 -17.59 -4.51 48.29
CA THR A 328 -18.14 -3.21 48.72
C THR A 328 -19.55 -3.01 48.20
N SER A 329 -20.47 -3.18 49.15
CA SER A 329 -21.65 -2.37 49.47
C SER A 329 -22.58 -1.92 48.36
N ILE A 330 -23.77 -2.51 48.43
CA ILE A 330 -25.06 -1.95 48.04
C ILE A 330 -25.24 -0.59 48.73
N GLU A 331 -25.55 0.45 47.98
CA GLU A 331 -26.24 1.63 48.51
C GLU A 331 -27.38 2.03 47.58
N ASN A 332 -28.58 1.95 48.15
CA ASN A 332 -29.84 2.36 47.56
C ASN A 332 -29.84 3.86 47.28
N LYS A 333 -30.01 4.26 46.01
CA LYS A 333 -30.62 5.56 45.68
C LYS A 333 -31.63 5.40 44.56
N GLN A 334 -32.89 5.56 44.94
CA GLN A 334 -33.99 5.97 44.07
C GLN A 334 -33.53 7.17 43.25
N LEU A 335 -33.59 7.06 41.93
CA LEU A 335 -33.61 8.23 41.07
C LEU A 335 -34.62 8.05 39.94
N THR A 336 -35.42 9.10 39.86
CA THR A 336 -36.63 9.36 39.11
C THR A 336 -36.43 9.26 37.61
N ILE A 337 -37.40 8.63 36.94
CA ILE A 337 -37.59 8.62 35.49
C ILE A 337 -37.86 10.05 34.99
N PRO A 338 -37.31 10.42 33.82
CA PRO A 338 -38.12 11.11 32.83
C PRO A 338 -38.18 10.32 31.52
N LEU A 339 -39.42 10.02 31.12
CA LEU A 339 -39.81 9.55 29.81
C LEU A 339 -39.41 10.60 28.76
N HIS A 340 -38.45 10.27 27.91
CA HIS A 340 -38.36 10.88 26.59
C HIS A 340 -38.32 9.78 25.54
N GLY A 341 -39.42 9.70 24.79
CA GLY A 341 -39.59 8.72 23.72
C GLY A 341 -38.67 9.02 22.55
N GLU A 342 -37.81 8.07 22.24
CA GLU A 342 -37.29 7.86 20.88
C GLU A 342 -37.85 6.55 20.36
N ARG A 343 -38.75 6.66 19.37
CA ARG A 343 -39.14 5.56 18.49
C ARG A 343 -37.90 5.10 17.73
N SER A 344 -37.18 4.10 18.23
CA SER A 344 -36.27 3.31 17.42
C SER A 344 -37.10 2.32 16.60
N LEU A 345 -37.42 2.74 15.37
CA LEU A 345 -37.94 1.90 14.29
C LEU A 345 -36.94 0.76 14.04
N LEU A 346 -37.23 -0.40 14.60
CA LEU A 346 -36.51 -1.65 14.38
C LEU A 346 -37.04 -2.29 13.09
N THR A 347 -36.65 -1.73 11.95
CA THR A 347 -36.88 -2.37 10.64
C THR A 347 -35.89 -3.50 10.45
N SER A 348 -36.27 -4.70 10.88
CA SER A 348 -35.63 -5.95 10.52
C SER A 348 -35.80 -6.20 9.01
N HIS A 349 -34.84 -5.74 8.21
CA HIS A 349 -34.74 -6.12 6.80
C HIS A 349 -34.29 -7.58 6.69
N PHE A 350 -35.25 -8.51 6.70
CA PHE A 350 -35.02 -9.90 6.34
C PHE A 350 -35.11 -10.04 4.81
N SER A 351 -33.98 -9.83 4.13
CA SER A 351 -33.86 -10.08 2.69
C SER A 351 -33.77 -11.59 2.43
N ILE A 352 -34.85 -12.19 1.93
CA ILE A 352 -34.85 -13.55 1.38
C ILE A 352 -34.00 -13.53 0.12
N SER A 353 -32.78 -14.07 0.22
CA SER A 353 -31.87 -14.23 -0.91
C SER A 353 -32.30 -15.42 -1.77
N SER A 354 -33.13 -15.17 -2.78
CA SER A 354 -33.32 -16.10 -3.89
C SER A 354 -31.98 -16.24 -4.63
N SER A 355 -31.35 -17.40 -4.49
CA SER A 355 -30.01 -17.73 -5.00
C SER A 355 -30.01 -17.98 -6.51
N SER A 356 -30.35 -16.98 -7.32
CA SER A 356 -29.95 -16.94 -8.73
C SER A 356 -28.56 -16.28 -8.78
N SER A 357 -27.52 -17.10 -8.54
CA SER A 357 -26.13 -16.65 -8.59
C SER A 357 -25.77 -16.25 -10.02
N SER A 358 -26.05 -15.01 -10.39
CA SER A 358 -25.70 -14.45 -11.68
C SER A 358 -24.18 -14.51 -11.85
N PRO A 359 -23.66 -15.15 -12.93
CA PRO A 359 -22.22 -15.37 -13.14
C PRO A 359 -21.40 -14.07 -13.31
N SER A 360 -22.04 -12.90 -13.31
CA SER A 360 -21.40 -11.59 -13.46
C SER A 360 -20.64 -11.13 -12.21
N THR A 361 -21.06 -11.50 -11.00
CA THR A 361 -20.51 -10.94 -9.75
C THR A 361 -19.08 -11.40 -9.44
N ASN A 362 -18.70 -12.62 -9.82
CA ASN A 362 -17.34 -13.14 -9.59
C ASN A 362 -16.30 -12.56 -10.55
N SER A 363 -16.67 -12.30 -11.80
CA SER A 363 -15.79 -11.67 -12.80
C SER A 363 -15.39 -10.26 -12.39
N GLN A 364 -16.35 -9.48 -11.86
CA GLN A 364 -16.11 -8.11 -11.42
C GLN A 364 -15.12 -8.04 -10.24
N LYS A 365 -15.25 -8.93 -9.25
CA LYS A 365 -14.32 -9.00 -8.11
C LYS A 365 -12.87 -9.28 -8.55
N MET A 366 -12.68 -10.15 -9.54
CA MET A 366 -11.36 -10.49 -10.05
C MET A 366 -10.70 -9.33 -10.82
N CYS A 367 -11.50 -8.57 -11.58
CA CYS A 367 -11.01 -7.38 -12.29
C CYS A 367 -10.48 -6.31 -11.31
N VAL A 368 -11.21 -6.07 -10.22
CA VAL A 368 -10.79 -5.11 -9.17
C VAL A 368 -9.51 -5.58 -8.47
N GLN A 369 -9.40 -6.88 -8.15
CA GLN A 369 -8.19 -7.45 -7.56
C GLN A 369 -6.97 -7.27 -8.47
N LEU A 370 -7.12 -7.60 -9.76
CA LEU A 370 -6.04 -7.42 -10.75
C LEU A 370 -5.60 -5.96 -10.85
N GLN A 371 -6.54 -5.01 -10.84
CA GLN A 371 -6.21 -3.58 -10.89
C GLN A 371 -5.35 -3.16 -9.69
N ILE A 372 -5.68 -3.63 -8.48
CA ILE A 372 -4.90 -3.34 -7.26
C ILE A 372 -3.50 -3.98 -7.34
N THR A 373 -3.39 -5.20 -7.86
CA THR A 373 -2.10 -5.85 -8.10
C THR A 373 -1.22 -5.05 -9.05
N ILE A 374 -1.77 -4.59 -10.18
CA ILE A 374 -1.03 -3.79 -11.16
C ILE A 374 -0.55 -2.49 -10.53
N SER A 375 -1.41 -1.83 -9.74
CA SER A 375 -1.07 -0.63 -8.96
C SER A 375 0.17 -0.85 -8.10
N LEU A 376 0.17 -1.92 -7.29
CA LEU A 376 1.28 -2.23 -6.38
C LEU A 376 2.56 -2.59 -7.13
N LEU A 377 2.45 -3.30 -8.25
CA LEU A 377 3.59 -3.64 -9.09
C LEU A 377 4.23 -2.37 -9.68
N VAL A 378 3.43 -1.42 -10.17
CA VAL A 378 3.93 -0.13 -10.66
C VAL A 378 4.63 0.64 -9.54
N ILE A 379 4.02 0.74 -8.37
CA ILE A 379 4.61 1.43 -7.20
C ILE A 379 5.94 0.78 -6.82
N SER A 380 5.99 -0.54 -6.81
CA SER A 380 7.20 -1.31 -6.49
C SER A 380 8.32 -1.03 -7.49
N ILE A 381 8.01 -1.03 -8.78
CA ILE A 381 8.96 -0.71 -9.85
C ILE A 381 9.47 0.72 -9.69
N CYS A 382 8.57 1.70 -9.49
CA CYS A 382 8.95 3.09 -9.27
C CYS A 382 9.85 3.23 -8.03
N PHE A 383 9.52 2.57 -6.91
CA PHE A 383 10.34 2.58 -5.70
C PHE A 383 11.77 2.11 -5.97
N ILE A 384 11.95 1.05 -6.75
CA ILE A 384 13.28 0.52 -7.12
C ILE A 384 14.04 1.53 -7.96
N PHE A 385 13.44 2.03 -9.04
CA PHE A 385 14.09 2.97 -9.94
C PHE A 385 14.46 4.29 -9.26
N CYS A 386 13.67 4.73 -8.29
CA CYS A 386 13.94 5.97 -7.56
C CYS A 386 14.92 5.79 -6.40
N THR A 387 15.01 4.60 -5.79
CA THR A 387 15.87 4.35 -4.63
C THR A 387 17.26 3.86 -5.01
N LEU A 388 17.37 3.07 -6.08
CA LEU A 388 18.62 2.42 -6.48
C LEU A 388 19.75 3.41 -6.80
N PRO A 389 19.53 4.53 -7.54
CA PRO A 389 20.59 5.48 -7.83
C PRO A 389 21.21 6.12 -6.58
N ASN A 390 20.40 6.37 -5.54
CA ASN A 390 20.87 6.92 -4.26
C ASN A 390 21.71 5.90 -3.50
N CYS A 391 21.30 4.63 -3.51
CA CYS A 391 22.06 3.54 -2.89
C CYS A 391 23.42 3.36 -3.57
N ILE A 392 23.45 3.32 -4.91
CA ILE A 392 24.69 3.21 -5.69
C ILE A 392 25.60 4.40 -5.38
N SER A 393 25.09 5.63 -5.44
CA SER A 393 25.88 6.83 -5.18
C SER A 393 26.48 6.83 -3.77
N THR A 394 25.71 6.41 -2.76
CA THR A 394 26.19 6.30 -1.38
C THR A 394 27.34 5.28 -1.24
N ILE A 395 27.21 4.10 -1.85
CA ILE A 395 28.26 3.07 -1.84
C ILE A 395 29.52 3.58 -2.54
N MET A 396 29.35 4.27 -3.67
CA MET A 396 30.49 4.80 -4.43
C MET A 396 31.22 5.91 -3.67
N ILE A 397 30.49 6.82 -3.00
CA ILE A 397 31.11 7.83 -2.12
C ILE A 397 31.95 7.17 -1.02
N GLN A 398 31.46 6.09 -0.43
CA GLN A 398 32.18 5.35 0.63
C GLN A 398 33.38 4.56 0.10
N THR A 399 33.32 4.11 -1.16
CA THR A 399 34.38 3.28 -1.76
C THR A 399 35.54 4.15 -2.27
N TYR A 400 35.26 5.34 -2.81
CA TYR A 400 36.24 6.22 -3.45
C TYR A 400 36.62 7.41 -2.57
N THR A 401 37.16 7.15 -1.38
CA THR A 401 37.52 8.21 -0.41
C THR A 401 38.77 9.00 -0.81
N ASN A 402 39.68 8.40 -1.58
CA ASN A 402 41.03 8.93 -1.82
C ASN A 402 41.13 9.88 -3.02
N ASP A 403 40.19 9.83 -3.96
CA ASP A 403 40.19 10.69 -5.14
C ASP A 403 39.11 11.78 -5.01
N GLU A 404 39.54 13.03 -4.86
CA GLU A 404 38.65 14.17 -4.65
C GLU A 404 37.71 14.40 -5.85
N HIS A 405 38.19 14.19 -7.09
CA HIS A 405 37.41 14.44 -8.30
C HIS A 405 36.31 13.40 -8.46
N VAL A 406 36.65 12.13 -8.26
CA VAL A 406 35.69 11.02 -8.26
C VAL A 406 34.66 11.21 -7.15
N ARG A 407 35.10 11.66 -5.97
CA ARG A 407 34.18 11.95 -4.84
C ARG A 407 33.21 13.08 -5.17
N LYS A 408 33.66 14.19 -5.75
CA LYS A 408 32.79 15.32 -6.17
C LYS A 408 31.76 14.88 -7.21
N PHE A 409 32.17 14.06 -8.18
CA PHE A 409 31.27 13.49 -9.18
C PHE A 409 30.16 12.65 -8.52
N TRP A 410 30.53 11.70 -7.65
CA TRP A 410 29.53 10.86 -6.97
C TRP A 410 28.67 11.64 -5.98
N GLN A 411 29.19 12.71 -5.37
CA GLN A 411 28.40 13.63 -4.56
C GLN A 411 27.32 14.35 -5.38
N ALA A 412 27.66 14.81 -6.59
CA ALA A 412 26.68 15.39 -7.52
C ALA A 412 25.60 14.35 -7.92
N MET A 413 26.00 13.11 -8.21
CA MET A 413 25.07 12.01 -8.50
C MET A 413 24.18 11.67 -7.31
N ASN A 414 24.70 11.75 -6.08
CA ASN A 414 23.93 11.58 -4.86
C ASN A 414 22.85 12.68 -4.73
N TYR A 415 23.19 13.95 -4.98
CA TYR A 415 22.21 15.04 -4.97
C TYR A 415 21.13 14.88 -6.05
N PHE A 416 21.49 14.46 -7.27
CA PHE A 416 20.49 14.16 -8.29
C PHE A 416 19.60 12.98 -7.93
N SER A 417 20.14 11.94 -7.30
CA SER A 417 19.38 10.74 -6.92
C SER A 417 18.52 10.91 -5.67
N ILE A 418 18.82 11.91 -4.84
CA ILE A 418 17.94 12.32 -3.73
C ILE A 418 16.61 12.89 -4.23
N ILE A 419 16.58 13.57 -5.38
CA ILE A 419 15.34 14.14 -5.95
C ILE A 419 14.26 13.06 -6.24
N PRO A 420 14.54 11.99 -7.02
CA PRO A 420 13.56 10.92 -7.24
C PRO A 420 13.24 10.16 -5.94
N LEU A 421 14.19 10.06 -5.01
CA LEU A 421 13.92 9.51 -3.68
C LEU A 421 12.89 10.34 -2.91
N LEU A 422 13.07 11.66 -2.79
CA LEU A 422 12.08 12.58 -2.20
C LEU A 422 10.74 12.54 -2.94
N THR A 423 10.78 12.40 -4.26
CA THR A 423 9.59 12.23 -5.10
C THR A 423 8.81 10.99 -4.70
N THR A 424 9.49 9.87 -4.45
CA THR A 424 8.83 8.61 -4.06
C THR A 424 8.06 8.75 -2.75
N HIS A 425 8.64 9.42 -1.76
CA HIS A 425 7.96 9.67 -0.48
C HIS A 425 6.87 10.76 -0.56
N SER A 426 6.91 11.64 -1.56
CA SER A 426 5.94 12.74 -1.68
C SER A 426 4.75 12.41 -2.59
N VAL A 427 4.93 11.50 -3.55
CA VAL A 427 4.04 11.32 -4.71
C VAL A 427 3.26 10.00 -4.64
N ASN A 428 3.28 9.30 -3.49
CA ASN A 428 2.49 8.10 -3.26
C ASN A 428 1.00 8.30 -3.58
N LEU A 429 0.43 9.46 -3.24
CA LEU A 429 -0.95 9.82 -3.61
C LEU A 429 -1.19 9.77 -5.13
N VAL A 430 -0.26 10.31 -5.92
CA VAL A 430 -0.41 10.37 -7.39
C VAL A 430 -0.33 8.96 -7.95
N PHE A 431 0.56 8.10 -7.45
CA PHE A 431 0.58 6.71 -7.86
C PHE A 431 -0.73 5.99 -7.52
N TYR A 432 -1.31 6.20 -6.35
CA TYR A 432 -2.63 5.65 -6.01
C TYR A 432 -3.74 6.19 -6.89
N TYR A 433 -3.71 7.48 -7.21
CA TYR A 433 -4.68 8.11 -8.10
C TYR A 433 -4.59 7.56 -9.53
N LEU A 434 -3.40 7.48 -10.11
CA LEU A 434 -3.23 7.00 -11.48
C LEU A 434 -3.62 5.52 -11.60
N SER A 435 -3.37 4.72 -10.57
CA SER A 435 -3.53 3.28 -10.64
C SER A 435 -4.92 2.75 -10.24
N SER A 436 -5.64 3.42 -9.34
CA SER A 436 -6.91 2.92 -8.79
C SER A 436 -8.11 3.77 -9.18
N ASN A 437 -9.02 3.20 -9.99
CA ASN A 437 -10.28 3.86 -10.38
C ASN A 437 -11.12 4.22 -9.14
N MET A 438 -11.20 3.30 -8.17
CA MET A 438 -11.93 3.54 -6.93
C MET A 438 -11.32 4.71 -6.15
N PHE A 439 -10.00 4.82 -6.13
CA PHE A 439 -9.33 5.93 -5.47
C PHE A 439 -9.64 7.25 -6.17
N ARG A 440 -9.59 7.29 -7.50
CA ARG A 440 -9.94 8.50 -8.29
C ARG A 440 -11.35 8.98 -8.03
N GLU A 441 -12.33 8.09 -8.05
CA GLU A 441 -13.71 8.47 -7.80
C GLU A 441 -13.90 9.04 -6.39
N ARG A 442 -13.12 8.58 -5.40
CA ARG A 442 -13.15 9.13 -4.04
C ARG A 442 -12.39 10.43 -3.89
N CYS A 443 -11.28 10.61 -4.60
CA CYS A 443 -10.65 11.92 -4.72
C CYS A 443 -11.64 12.93 -5.31
N LYS A 444 -12.30 12.57 -6.42
CA LYS A 444 -13.34 13.42 -7.03
C LYS A 444 -14.45 13.72 -6.03
N GLU A 445 -14.97 12.71 -5.33
CA GLU A 445 -15.99 12.93 -4.31
C GLU A 445 -15.51 13.88 -3.21
N TYR A 446 -14.28 13.71 -2.73
CA TYR A 446 -13.71 14.56 -1.68
C TYR A 446 -13.54 16.02 -2.11
N TYR A 447 -13.07 16.26 -3.34
CA TYR A 447 -12.82 17.61 -3.84
C TYR A 447 -14.07 18.29 -4.43
N PHE A 448 -14.95 17.54 -5.09
CA PHE A 448 -16.11 18.10 -5.82
C PHE A 448 -17.44 17.99 -5.06
N LYS A 449 -17.59 17.09 -4.07
CA LYS A 449 -18.87 16.95 -3.32
C LYS A 449 -19.03 17.97 -2.19
N LYS A 450 -18.18 19.00 -2.13
CA LYS A 450 -18.28 20.08 -1.15
C LYS A 450 -19.10 21.25 -1.72
N LYS A 451 -20.43 21.11 -1.66
CA LYS A 451 -21.51 22.12 -1.62
C LYS A 451 -22.74 21.70 -2.44
N THR A 452 -23.53 20.81 -1.87
CA THR A 452 -25.00 20.90 -1.81
C THR A 452 -25.39 20.39 -0.44
#